data_AF-A0A3C1LEE3-F1
#
_entry.id   AF-A0A3C1LEE3-F1
#
_cell.length_a   1.000
_cell.length_b   1.000
_cell.length_c   1.000
_cell.angle_alpha   90.00
_cell.angle_beta   90.00
_cell.angle_gamma   90.00
#
_symmetry.space_group_name_H-M   'P 1'
#
loop_
_entity.id
_entity.type
_entity.pdbx_description
1 polymer ?
#
loop_
_entity_poly.entity_id
_entity_poly.type
_entity_poly.pdbx_seq_one_letter_code
_entity_poly.pdbx_strand_id
1 'polypeptide(L)'
;MAAGRYYMGTDPYIQFQSVLERNPSNRDALNYVISLSFQRGLYDESLNWTNRALRYYPNDRDLINRKIDNLTKLERYGAAAELAERRWKQSPTA
;
A
#
# COMPACT_ATOMS: atom_id res chain seq x y z
N MET A 1 24.47 21.25 -12.76
CA MET A 1 23.11 20.71 -12.53
C MET A 1 23.14 19.19 -12.38
N ALA A 2 23.76 18.65 -11.32
CA ALA A 2 23.90 17.19 -11.12
C ALA A 2 23.13 16.63 -9.91
N ALA A 3 22.62 17.50 -9.03
CA ALA A 3 21.98 17.06 -7.77
C ALA A 3 20.62 16.38 -7.98
N GLY A 4 19.77 16.89 -8.89
CA GLY A 4 18.40 16.37 -9.07
C GLY A 4 18.34 14.89 -9.48
N ARG A 5 19.26 14.44 -10.37
CA ARG A 5 19.34 13.03 -10.78
C ARG A 5 19.93 12.13 -9.68
N TYR A 6 20.82 12.66 -8.86
CA TYR A 6 21.40 11.93 -7.74
C TYR A 6 20.35 11.66 -6.65
N TYR A 7 19.53 12.66 -6.31
CA TYR A 7 18.45 12.51 -5.32
C TYR A 7 17.33 11.57 -5.78
N MET A 8 16.97 11.60 -7.08
CA MET A 8 15.99 10.66 -7.65
C MET A 8 16.44 9.20 -7.59
N GLY A 9 17.74 8.93 -7.73
CA GLY A 9 18.31 7.59 -7.58
C GLY A 9 18.44 7.12 -6.13
N THR A 10 18.45 8.03 -5.15
CA THR A 10 18.54 7.68 -3.72
C THR A 10 17.20 7.58 -3.01
N ASP A 11 16.11 8.01 -3.64
CA ASP A 11 14.78 7.93 -3.01
C ASP A 11 14.42 6.44 -2.78
N PRO A 12 14.25 6.00 -1.51
CA PRO A 12 13.89 4.62 -1.21
C PRO A 12 12.61 4.18 -1.95
N TYR A 13 11.68 5.10 -2.20
CA TYR A 13 10.45 4.81 -2.94
C TYR A 13 10.74 4.32 -4.36
N ILE A 14 11.64 5.00 -5.10
CA ILE A 14 12.01 4.64 -6.47
C ILE A 14 12.83 3.34 -6.51
N GLN A 15 13.68 3.12 -5.50
CA GLN A 15 14.44 1.88 -5.36
C GLN A 15 13.52 0.66 -5.17
N PHE A 16 12.53 0.76 -4.28
CA PHE A 16 11.57 -0.34 -4.09
C PHE A 16 10.64 -0.53 -5.29
N GLN A 17 10.28 0.54 -6.01
CA GLN A 17 9.56 0.39 -7.29
C GLN A 17 10.37 -0.41 -8.31
N SER A 18 11.67 -0.15 -8.43
CA SER A 18 12.56 -0.89 -9.34
C SER A 18 12.66 -2.37 -8.96
N VAL A 19 12.60 -2.69 -7.65
CA VAL A 19 12.50 -4.09 -7.18
C VAL A 19 11.19 -4.73 -7.65
N LEU A 20 10.07 -3.99 -7.58
CA LEU A 20 8.76 -4.47 -8.01
C LEU A 20 8.63 -4.62 -9.52
N GLU A 21 9.42 -3.91 -10.32
CA GLU A 21 9.50 -4.17 -11.77
C GLU A 21 10.09 -5.55 -12.08
N ARG A 22 11.05 -6.01 -11.26
CA ARG A 22 11.70 -7.32 -11.42
C ARG A 22 10.95 -8.44 -10.71
N ASN A 23 10.38 -8.14 -9.55
CA ASN A 23 9.60 -9.07 -8.75
C ASN A 23 8.34 -8.38 -8.21
N PRO A 24 7.25 -8.36 -9.00
CA PRO A 24 6.02 -7.65 -8.65
C PRO A 24 5.32 -8.11 -7.37
N SER A 25 5.59 -9.34 -6.92
CA SER A 25 5.03 -9.92 -5.70
C SER A 25 5.96 -9.81 -4.49
N ASN A 26 7.11 -9.13 -4.61
CA ASN A 26 8.04 -8.97 -3.47
C ASN A 26 7.34 -8.25 -2.31
N ARG A 27 7.10 -8.99 -1.22
CA ARG A 27 6.29 -8.52 -0.08
C ARG A 27 6.92 -7.34 0.64
N ASP A 28 8.24 -7.37 0.82
CA ASP A 28 8.95 -6.29 1.53
C ASP A 28 8.92 -5.00 0.70
N ALA A 29 9.23 -5.09 -0.59
CA ALA A 29 9.16 -3.94 -1.49
C ALA A 29 7.74 -3.35 -1.57
N LEU A 30 6.70 -4.20 -1.64
CA LEU A 30 5.30 -3.75 -1.56
C LEU A 30 5.01 -3.02 -0.25
N ASN A 31 5.41 -3.59 0.89
CA ASN A 31 5.22 -2.98 2.21
C ASN A 31 5.90 -1.61 2.30
N TYR A 32 7.11 -1.47 1.78
CA TYR A 32 7.85 -0.21 1.77
C TYR A 32 7.19 0.83 0.87
N VAL A 33 6.83 0.51 -0.38
CA VAL A 33 6.19 1.51 -1.26
C VAL A 33 4.85 1.96 -0.72
N ILE A 34 4.03 1.06 -0.14
CA ILE A 34 2.76 1.42 0.51
C ILE A 34 3.01 2.34 1.70
N SER A 35 3.93 1.97 2.59
CA SER A 35 4.21 2.76 3.80
C SER A 35 4.77 4.14 3.47
N LEU A 36 5.71 4.23 2.52
CA LEU A 36 6.32 5.48 2.11
C LEU A 36 5.31 6.41 1.43
N SER A 37 4.50 5.88 0.50
CA SER A 37 3.45 6.66 -0.15
C SER A 37 2.41 7.16 0.85
N PHE A 38 1.98 6.32 1.81
CA PHE A 38 1.07 6.73 2.87
C PHE A 38 1.64 7.84 3.76
N GLN A 39 2.90 7.70 4.21
CA GLN A 39 3.58 8.68 5.05
C GLN A 39 3.79 10.03 4.33
N ARG A 40 3.96 9.99 3.00
CA ARG A 40 4.08 11.19 2.17
C ARG A 40 2.74 11.86 1.83
N GLY A 41 1.62 11.31 2.30
CA GLY A 41 0.27 11.80 1.97
C GLY A 41 -0.21 11.44 0.57
N LEU A 42 0.53 10.58 -0.14
CA LEU A 42 0.18 10.09 -1.48
C LEU A 42 -0.81 8.92 -1.35
N TYR A 43 -1.97 9.19 -0.75
CA TYR A 43 -2.93 8.15 -0.36
C TYR A 43 -3.52 7.38 -1.56
N ASP A 44 -3.74 8.03 -2.71
CA ASP A 44 -4.18 7.32 -3.92
C ASP A 44 -3.09 6.36 -4.45
N GLU A 45 -1.81 6.73 -4.40
CA GLU A 45 -0.70 5.84 -4.79
C GLU A 45 -0.58 4.67 -3.81
N SER A 46 -0.62 4.96 -2.51
CA SER A 46 -0.60 3.95 -1.46
C SER A 46 -1.77 2.98 -1.60
N LEU A 47 -2.97 3.46 -1.92
CA LEU A 47 -4.13 2.61 -2.21
C LEU A 47 -3.90 1.74 -3.44
N ASN A 48 -3.31 2.28 -4.51
CA ASN A 48 -2.99 1.51 -5.73
C ASN A 48 -1.98 0.39 -5.42
N TRP A 49 -0.89 0.70 -4.72
CA TRP A 49 0.09 -0.30 -4.30
C TRP A 49 -0.52 -1.35 -3.37
N THR A 50 -1.37 -0.93 -2.42
CA THR A 50 -2.08 -1.86 -1.53
C THR A 50 -3.01 -2.79 -2.31
N ASN A 51 -3.74 -2.27 -3.30
CA ASN A 51 -4.58 -3.10 -4.18
C ASN A 51 -3.76 -4.10 -5.00
N ARG A 52 -2.58 -3.69 -5.50
CA ARG A 52 -1.66 -4.61 -6.19
C ARG A 52 -1.16 -5.71 -5.25
N ALA A 53 -0.76 -5.36 -4.03
CA ALA A 53 -0.30 -6.31 -3.04
C ALA A 53 -1.40 -7.34 -2.69
N LEU A 54 -2.65 -6.89 -2.53
CA LEU A 54 -3.80 -7.75 -2.27
C LEU A 54 -4.15 -8.69 -3.45
N ARG A 55 -3.68 -8.43 -4.68
CA ARG A 55 -3.82 -9.41 -5.77
C ARG A 55 -2.94 -10.64 -5.56
N TYR A 56 -1.77 -10.46 -4.94
CA TYR A 56 -0.85 -11.56 -4.61
C TYR A 56 -1.17 -12.18 -3.25
N TYR A 57 -1.62 -11.35 -2.30
CA TYR A 57 -1.87 -11.74 -0.91
C TYR A 57 -3.31 -11.39 -0.48
N PRO A 58 -4.34 -12.02 -1.07
CA PRO A 58 -5.74 -11.59 -0.96
C PRO A 58 -6.33 -11.64 0.46
N ASN A 59 -5.75 -12.47 1.34
CA ASN A 59 -6.22 -12.65 2.72
C ASN A 59 -5.25 -12.06 3.76
N ASP A 60 -4.24 -11.30 3.33
CA ASP A 60 -3.31 -10.65 4.25
C ASP A 60 -4.02 -9.55 5.03
N ARG A 61 -4.14 -9.78 6.33
CA ARG A 61 -4.89 -8.91 7.24
C ARG A 61 -4.25 -7.52 7.36
N ASP A 62 -2.92 -7.43 7.29
CA ASP A 62 -2.21 -6.16 7.37
C ASP A 62 -2.47 -5.31 6.12
N LEU A 63 -2.43 -5.92 4.94
CA LEU A 63 -2.74 -5.24 3.69
C LEU A 63 -4.20 -4.81 3.60
N ILE A 64 -5.13 -5.59 4.13
CA ILE A 64 -6.55 -5.20 4.23
C ILE A 64 -6.71 -3.98 5.14
N ASN A 65 -6.04 -3.96 6.31
CA ASN A 65 -6.08 -2.82 7.23
C ASN A 65 -5.50 -1.56 6.58
N ARG A 66 -4.34 -1.68 5.92
CA ARG A 66 -3.74 -0.56 5.15
C ARG A 66 -4.71 -0.03 4.10
N LYS A 67 -5.48 -0.89 3.43
CA LYS A 67 -6.48 -0.44 2.46
C LYS A 67 -7.59 0.37 3.12
N ILE A 68 -8.06 -0.05 4.30
CA ILE A 68 -9.05 0.69 5.09
C ILE A 68 -8.49 2.06 5.50
N ASP A 69 -7.24 2.11 5.97
CA ASP A 69 -6.58 3.37 6.36
C ASP A 69 -6.46 4.34 5.18
N ASN A 70 -6.03 3.84 4.03
CA ASN A 70 -5.97 4.62 2.79
C ASN A 70 -7.33 5.18 2.38
N LEU A 71 -8.38 4.34 2.38
CA LEU A 71 -9.73 4.77 2.05
C LEU A 71 -10.25 5.82 3.03
N THR A 72 -9.91 5.69 4.31
CA THR A 72 -10.26 6.66 5.37
C THR A 72 -9.57 7.99 5.15
N LYS A 73 -8.28 7.98 4.80
CA LYS A 73 -7.52 9.21 4.47
C LYS A 73 -7.98 9.89 3.19
N LEU A 74 -8.55 9.13 2.26
CA LEU A 74 -9.19 9.64 1.05
C LEU A 74 -10.66 10.03 1.26
N GLU A 75 -11.15 10.03 2.51
CA GLU A 75 -12.55 10.33 2.89
C GLU A 75 -13.59 9.41 2.22
N ARG A 76 -13.15 8.25 1.73
CA ARG A 76 -14.01 7.22 1.11
C ARG A 76 -14.59 6.30 2.19
N TYR A 77 -15.30 6.89 3.15
CA TYR A 77 -15.76 6.20 4.36
C TYR A 77 -16.68 5.01 4.09
N GLY A 78 -17.56 5.10 3.08
CA GLY A 78 -18.46 3.99 2.72
C GLY A 78 -17.69 2.73 2.32
N ALA A 79 -16.68 2.87 1.45
CA ALA A 79 -15.83 1.76 1.02
C ALA A 79 -14.94 1.24 2.16
N ALA A 80 -14.47 2.12 3.05
CA ALA A 80 -13.71 1.74 4.23
C ALA A 80 -14.56 0.89 5.20
N ALA A 81 -15.79 1.33 5.47
CA ALA A 81 -16.73 0.64 6.34
C ALA A 81 -17.12 -0.73 5.80
N GLU A 82 -17.49 -0.82 4.52
CA GLU A 82 -17.84 -2.09 3.87
C GLU A 82 -16.70 -3.12 3.99
N LEU A 83 -15.46 -2.67 3.74
CA LEU A 83 -14.28 -3.52 3.84
C LEU A 83 -13.99 -3.95 5.29
N ALA A 84 -14.13 -3.04 6.26
CA ALA A 84 -13.96 -3.33 7.68
C ALA A 84 -15.01 -4.35 8.18
N GLU A 85 -16.29 -4.17 7.81
CA GLU A 85 -17.36 -5.10 8.15
C GLU A 85 -17.12 -6.50 7.56
N ARG A 86 -16.74 -6.57 6.29
CA ARG A 86 -16.42 -7.85 5.64
C ARG A 86 -15.27 -8.55 6.37
N ARG A 87 -14.23 -7.80 6.73
CA ARG A 87 -13.06 -8.30 7.45
C ARG A 87 -13.42 -8.81 8.85
N TRP A 88 -14.34 -8.14 9.54
CA TRP A 88 -14.84 -8.56 10.85
C TRP A 88 -15.66 -9.84 10.76
N LYS A 89 -16.59 -9.93 9.82
CA LYS A 89 -17.40 -11.16 9.58
C LYS A 89 -16.54 -12.39 9.26
N GLN A 90 -15.40 -12.19 8.58
CA GLN A 90 -14.45 -13.26 8.25
C GLN A 90 -13.49 -13.63 9.39
N SER A 91 -13.51 -12.89 10.50
CA SER A 91 -12.81 -13.27 11.73
C SER A 91 -13.83 -13.37 12.85
N PRO A 92 -14.60 -14.49 12.90
CA PRO A 92 -15.40 -14.77 14.07
C PRO A 92 -14.44 -15.04 15.23
N THR A 93 -14.18 -14.00 16.01
CA THR A 93 -13.68 -14.16 17.37
C THR A 93 -14.86 -14.77 18.15
N ALA A 94 -14.75 -16.07 18.44
CA ALA A 94 -15.50 -16.69 19.53
C ALA A 94 -14.81 -16.33 20.85
#